data_AF-A0A3Q1LU47-F1
#
_entry.id   AF-A0A3Q1LU47-F1
#
_cell.length_a   1.000
_cell.length_b   1.000
_cell.length_c   1.000
_cell.angle_alpha   90.00
_cell.angle_beta   90.00
_cell.angle_gamma   90.00
#
_symmetry.space_group_name_H-M   'P 1'
#
loop_
_entity.id
_entity.type
_entity.pdbx_description
1 polymer ?
#
loop_
_entity_poly.entity_id
_entity_poly.type
_entity_poly.pdbx_seq_one_letter_code
_entity_poly.pdbx_strand_id
1 'polypeptide(L)'
;TCCCCCYSAKVVLTGIGADEQLAGYSCHHVCFLTHWLEGLNKEIEMKLGISDHGKEARFSFLDENVVSFLNSLPVWEKANLTLPCGIGEKLILRLAAVELGQTASVLLPKWAMQFGSRIAKMENNNENAYDKCGRLQIISLENLSVEN
;
A
#
# COMPACT_ATOMS: atom_id res chain seq x y z
N THR A 1 -12.58 21.53 1.98
CA THR A 1 -11.37 22.27 1.56
C THR A 1 -10.21 21.30 1.45
N CYS A 2 -10.03 20.65 0.29
CA CYS A 2 -8.86 19.82 0.02
C CYS A 2 -7.84 20.73 -0.68
N CYS A 3 -6.88 21.26 0.08
CA CYS A 3 -5.75 21.97 -0.51
C CYS A 3 -4.88 20.95 -1.27
N CYS A 4 -4.99 20.91 -2.58
CA CYS A 4 -3.94 20.39 -3.44
C CYS A 4 -2.74 21.34 -3.35
N CYS A 5 -1.91 21.16 -2.33
CA CYS A 5 -0.61 21.83 -2.25
C CYS A 5 0.31 21.22 -3.31
N CYS A 6 0.31 21.79 -4.51
CA CYS A 6 1.28 21.49 -5.56
C CYS A 6 2.66 22.02 -5.14
N TYR A 7 3.35 21.31 -4.26
CA TYR A 7 4.75 21.61 -3.93
C TYR A 7 5.66 20.95 -4.97
N SER A 8 6.60 21.72 -5.54
CA SER A 8 7.64 21.18 -6.43
C SER A 8 8.64 20.37 -5.59
N ALA A 9 8.35 19.08 -5.41
CA ALA A 9 9.25 18.16 -4.74
C ALA A 9 10.25 17.57 -5.75
N LYS A 10 11.55 17.66 -5.44
CA LYS A 10 12.61 17.05 -6.27
C LYS A 10 12.72 15.53 -6.09
N VAL A 11 12.21 15.01 -4.98
CA VAL A 11 12.26 13.59 -4.62
C VAL A 11 10.93 13.21 -3.99
N VAL A 12 10.38 12.08 -4.43
CA VAL A 12 9.19 11.45 -3.85
C VAL A 12 9.62 10.15 -3.20
N LEU A 13 9.35 10.01 -1.90
CA LEU A 13 9.49 8.74 -1.19
C LEU A 13 8.13 8.04 -1.24
N THR A 14 8.10 6.81 -1.72
CA THR A 14 6.88 6.02 -1.78
C THR A 14 7.01 4.80 -0.86
N GLY A 15 5.92 4.48 -0.18
CA GLY A 15 5.79 3.31 0.69
C GLY A 15 5.46 2.02 -0.06
N ILE A 16 5.73 1.94 -1.37
CA ILE A 16 5.50 0.74 -2.17
C ILE A 16 6.35 -0.42 -1.64
N GLY A 17 5.86 -1.67 -1.72
CA GLY A 17 6.55 -2.85 -1.22
C GLY A 17 6.25 -3.19 0.24
N ALA A 18 5.76 -2.23 1.03
CA ALA A 18 5.42 -2.45 2.44
C ALA A 18 4.26 -3.45 2.60
N ASP A 19 3.32 -3.47 1.66
CA ASP A 19 2.16 -4.35 1.69
C ASP A 19 2.48 -5.78 1.32
N GLU A 20 3.37 -5.94 0.34
CA GLU A 20 3.89 -7.20 -0.14
C GLU A 20 4.71 -7.88 0.96
N GLN A 21 5.62 -7.14 1.61
CA GLN A 21 6.54 -7.69 2.61
C GLN A 21 5.94 -7.92 3.99
N LEU A 22 4.95 -7.09 4.38
CA LEU A 22 4.40 -7.08 5.74
C LEU A 22 2.95 -7.56 5.81
N ALA A 23 2.56 -8.43 4.88
CA ALA A 23 1.24 -9.04 4.80
C ALA A 23 0.06 -8.04 4.78
N GLY A 24 0.18 -6.95 4.03
CA GLY A 24 -0.81 -5.85 4.01
C GLY A 24 -2.00 -6.02 3.05
N TYR A 25 -2.01 -7.04 2.18
CA TYR A 25 -3.13 -7.30 1.29
C TYR A 25 -4.17 -8.23 1.91
N SER A 26 -5.45 -7.99 1.63
CA SER A 26 -6.55 -8.87 2.06
C SER A 26 -6.39 -10.32 1.59
N CYS A 27 -5.73 -10.55 0.45
CA CYS A 27 -5.44 -11.90 -0.03
C CYS A 27 -4.48 -12.67 0.89
N HIS A 28 -3.56 -11.97 1.58
CA HIS A 28 -2.66 -12.58 2.56
C HIS A 28 -3.44 -13.13 3.75
N HIS A 29 -4.47 -12.40 4.20
CA HIS A 29 -5.37 -12.87 5.24
C HIS A 29 -6.15 -14.12 4.81
N VAL A 30 -6.65 -14.15 3.57
CA VAL A 30 -7.31 -15.35 3.02
C VAL A 30 -6.35 -16.53 2.92
N CYS A 31 -5.12 -16.30 2.46
CA CYS A 31 -4.10 -17.33 2.36
C CYS A 31 -3.70 -17.87 3.73
N PHE A 32 -3.54 -17.01 4.74
CA PHE A 32 -3.29 -17.42 6.11
C PHE A 32 -4.42 -18.27 6.69
N LEU A 33 -5.68 -17.93 6.45
CA LEU A 33 -6.80 -18.76 6.88
C LEU A 33 -6.82 -20.14 6.20
N THR A 34 -6.30 -20.24 4.98
CA THR A 34 -6.33 -21.47 4.19
C THR A 34 -5.12 -22.37 4.42
N HIS A 35 -3.93 -21.77 4.52
CA HIS A 35 -2.63 -22.45 4.49
C HIS A 35 -1.73 -22.05 5.67
N TRP A 36 -2.27 -21.32 6.65
CA TRP A 36 -1.57 -20.85 7.83
C TRP A 36 -0.30 -20.05 7.49
N LEU A 37 0.68 -20.05 8.40
CA LEU A 37 1.93 -19.30 8.27
C LEU A 37 2.79 -19.75 7.07
N GLU A 38 2.79 -21.05 6.73
CA GLU A 38 3.65 -21.58 5.68
C GLU A 38 3.19 -21.12 4.28
N GLY A 39 1.89 -21.17 4.01
CA GLY A 39 1.35 -20.65 2.76
C GLY A 39 1.48 -19.13 2.65
N LEU A 40 1.31 -18.41 3.76
CA LEU A 40 1.54 -16.97 3.80
C LEU A 40 2.99 -16.62 3.45
N ASN A 41 3.97 -17.33 4.03
CA ASN A 41 5.38 -17.09 3.76
C ASN A 41 5.71 -17.32 2.27
N LYS A 42 5.17 -18.41 1.69
CA LYS A 42 5.33 -18.73 0.26
C LYS A 42 4.70 -17.67 -0.65
N GLU A 43 3.54 -17.13 -0.29
CA GLU A 43 2.89 -16.08 -1.08
C GLU A 43 3.70 -14.77 -1.05
N ILE A 44 4.24 -14.41 0.12
CA ILE A 44 5.10 -13.22 0.28
C ILE A 44 6.37 -13.36 -0.58
N GLU A 45 7.06 -14.50 -0.48
CA GLU A 45 8.26 -14.78 -1.28
C GLU A 45 7.97 -14.72 -2.80
N MET A 46 6.85 -15.30 -3.24
CA MET A 46 6.45 -15.26 -4.65
C MET A 46 6.21 -13.83 -5.15
N LYS A 47 5.55 -12.98 -4.35
CA LYS A 47 5.27 -11.58 -4.73
C LYS A 47 6.51 -10.71 -4.73
N LEU A 48 7.46 -10.97 -3.83
CA LEU A 48 8.74 -10.28 -3.83
C LEU A 48 9.54 -10.54 -5.10
N GLY A 49 9.53 -11.78 -5.61
CA GLY A 49 10.18 -12.14 -6.87
C GLY A 49 9.60 -11.45 -8.12
N ILE A 50 8.35 -10.95 -8.06
CA ILE A 50 7.69 -10.26 -9.18
C ILE A 50 7.96 -8.74 -9.14
N SER A 51 8.36 -8.19 -8.00
CA SER A 51 8.57 -6.75 -7.81
C SER A 51 9.83 -6.19 -8.48
N ASP A 52 10.68 -7.04 -9.07
CA ASP A 52 11.98 -6.67 -9.63
C ASP A 52 11.91 -6.05 -11.06
N HIS A 53 10.72 -5.60 -11.48
CA HIS A 53 10.53 -4.99 -12.81
C HIS A 53 10.97 -3.52 -12.82
N GLY A 54 12.29 -3.30 -12.80
CA GLY A 54 13.06 -2.22 -13.42
C GLY A 54 12.39 -0.90 -13.79
N LYS A 55 11.74 -0.21 -12.84
CA LYS A 55 11.37 1.21 -13.00
C LYS A 55 12.02 2.04 -11.90
N GLU A 56 12.81 3.02 -12.32
CA GLU A 56 13.62 3.90 -11.49
C GLU A 56 12.74 4.84 -10.65
N ALA A 57 12.27 4.35 -9.51
CA ALA A 57 11.68 5.14 -8.44
C ALA A 57 12.26 4.67 -7.10
N ARG A 58 12.49 5.61 -6.19
CA ARG A 58 13.08 5.30 -4.87
C ARG A 58 12.03 4.63 -3.99
N PHE A 59 12.15 3.32 -3.86
CA PHE A 59 11.23 2.47 -3.14
C PHE A 59 11.81 2.11 -1.77
N SER A 60 11.45 2.87 -0.73
CA SER A 60 12.08 2.74 0.59
C SER A 60 11.93 1.34 1.21
N PHE A 61 10.84 0.61 0.92
CA PHE A 61 10.67 -0.75 1.42
C PHE A 61 11.28 -1.82 0.51
N LEU A 62 11.61 -1.51 -0.74
CA LEU A 62 12.31 -2.44 -1.65
C LEU A 62 13.84 -2.23 -1.64
N ASP A 63 14.35 -1.37 -0.75
CA ASP A 63 15.78 -1.23 -0.52
C ASP A 63 16.38 -2.55 -0.03
N GLU A 64 17.55 -2.92 -0.54
CA GLU A 64 18.22 -4.19 -0.24
C GLU A 64 18.40 -4.41 1.28
N ASN A 65 18.71 -3.35 2.03
CA ASN A 65 18.91 -3.48 3.47
C ASN A 65 17.60 -3.73 4.20
N VAL A 66 16.52 -3.06 3.77
CA VAL A 66 15.18 -3.23 4.35
C VAL A 66 14.64 -4.62 4.02
N VAL A 67 14.78 -5.06 2.77
CA VAL A 67 14.39 -6.39 2.32
C VAL A 67 15.18 -7.46 3.07
N SER A 68 16.51 -7.29 3.22
CA SER A 68 17.36 -8.23 3.96
C SER A 68 16.96 -8.32 5.44
N PHE A 69 16.75 -7.17 6.09
CA PHE A 69 16.28 -7.11 7.47
C PHE A 69 14.92 -7.81 7.61
N LEU A 70 13.95 -7.48 6.76
CA LEU A 70 12.64 -8.10 6.82
C LEU A 70 12.74 -9.60 6.55
N ASN A 71 13.50 -10.06 5.56
CA ASN A 71 13.67 -11.50 5.30
C ASN A 71 14.33 -12.26 6.47
N SER A 72 15.15 -11.59 7.30
CA SER A 72 15.73 -12.21 8.49
C SER A 72 14.71 -12.44 9.63
N LEU A 73 13.59 -11.71 9.62
CA LEU A 73 12.55 -11.83 10.64
C LEU A 73 11.56 -12.93 10.28
N PRO A 74 11.03 -13.66 11.28
CA PRO A 74 9.95 -14.60 11.05
C PRO A 74 8.62 -13.89 10.77
N VAL A 75 7.72 -14.54 10.03
CA VAL A 75 6.45 -13.94 9.57
C VAL A 75 5.54 -13.48 10.73
N TRP A 76 5.54 -14.20 11.86
CA TRP A 76 4.72 -13.85 13.02
C TRP A 76 5.14 -12.53 13.70
N GLU A 77 6.39 -12.09 13.53
CA GLU A 77 6.84 -10.76 13.99
C GLU A 77 6.46 -9.65 13.01
N LYS A 78 6.34 -9.98 11.72
CA LYS A 78 5.94 -9.04 10.67
C LYS A 78 4.45 -8.76 10.70
N ALA A 79 3.65 -9.79 10.91
CA ALA A 79 2.19 -9.74 10.88
C ALA A 79 1.57 -10.80 11.78
N ASN A 80 0.48 -10.43 12.45
CA ASN A 80 -0.35 -11.32 13.23
C ASN A 80 -1.77 -11.37 12.66
N LEU A 81 -1.99 -12.21 11.64
CA LEU A 81 -3.28 -12.34 10.95
C LEU A 81 -4.32 -13.17 11.72
N THR A 82 -4.05 -13.53 12.99
CA THR A 82 -5.09 -14.01 13.91
C THR A 82 -5.95 -12.86 14.45
N LEU A 83 -5.43 -11.64 14.39
CA LEU A 83 -6.15 -10.43 14.77
C LEU A 83 -7.06 -9.95 13.63
N PRO A 84 -8.12 -9.19 13.94
CA PRO A 84 -8.98 -8.60 12.91
C PRO A 84 -8.21 -7.77 11.88
N CYS A 85 -8.75 -7.71 10.66
CA CYS A 85 -8.23 -6.88 9.58
C CYS A 85 -8.03 -5.42 10.03
N GLY A 86 -6.90 -4.81 9.63
CA GLY A 86 -6.53 -3.47 10.04
C GLY A 86 -5.74 -3.38 11.36
N ILE A 87 -5.60 -4.47 12.12
CA ILE A 87 -4.77 -4.50 13.34
C ILE A 87 -3.54 -5.38 13.12
N GLY A 88 -3.76 -6.63 12.67
CA GLY A 88 -2.72 -7.66 12.58
C GLY A 88 -1.74 -7.50 11.42
N GLU A 89 -2.15 -6.77 10.39
CA GLU A 89 -1.36 -6.53 9.18
C GLU A 89 -0.31 -5.44 9.44
N LYS A 90 0.86 -5.54 8.82
CA LYS A 90 1.95 -4.54 8.97
C LYS A 90 2.35 -4.28 10.42
N LEU A 91 2.33 -5.29 11.27
CA LEU A 91 2.50 -5.16 12.71
C LEU A 91 3.79 -4.42 13.06
N ILE A 92 4.92 -4.83 12.47
CA ILE A 92 6.22 -4.17 12.72
C ILE A 92 6.22 -2.69 12.32
N LEU A 93 5.58 -2.33 11.21
CA LEU A 93 5.49 -0.94 10.78
C LEU A 93 4.58 -0.11 11.69
N ARG A 94 3.49 -0.72 12.17
CA ARG A 94 2.59 -0.11 13.15
C ARG A 94 3.32 0.15 14.48
N LEU A 95 4.09 -0.83 14.95
CA LEU A 95 4.90 -0.68 16.17
C LEU A 95 5.96 0.43 16.01
N ALA A 96 6.68 0.45 14.88
CA ALA A 96 7.65 1.51 14.58
C ALA A 96 6.98 2.90 14.52
N ALA A 97 5.78 3.01 13.94
CA ALA A 97 5.04 4.26 13.91
C ALA A 97 4.62 4.72 15.32
N VAL A 98 4.25 3.80 16.22
CA VAL A 98 4.00 4.13 17.64
C VAL A 98 5.26 4.67 18.31
N GLU A 99 6.40 4.02 18.10
CA GLU A 99 7.69 4.45 18.66
C GLU A 99 8.10 5.85 18.17
N LEU A 100 7.77 6.18 16.92
CA LEU A 100 7.96 7.51 16.33
C LEU A 100 6.88 8.53 16.75
N GLY A 101 5.96 8.18 17.64
CA GLY A 101 4.90 9.05 18.14
C GLY A 101 3.69 9.23 17.21
N GLN A 102 3.60 8.47 16.11
CA GLN A 102 2.50 8.53 15.16
C GLN A 102 1.36 7.56 15.53
N THR A 103 0.68 7.81 16.63
CA THR A 103 -0.38 6.91 17.14
C THR A 103 -1.68 6.98 16.34
N ALA A 104 -2.01 8.12 15.75
CA ALA A 104 -3.26 8.29 14.98
C ALA A 104 -3.29 7.43 13.71
N SER A 105 -2.16 7.33 12.99
CA SER A 105 -2.05 6.58 11.73
C SER A 105 -2.02 5.06 11.96
N VAL A 106 -1.59 4.62 13.15
CA VAL A 106 -1.45 3.20 13.50
C VAL A 106 -2.77 2.47 13.58
N LEU A 107 -3.87 3.17 13.89
CA LEU A 107 -5.20 2.56 14.00
C LEU A 107 -5.96 2.56 12.68
N LEU A 108 -5.45 3.25 11.66
CA LEU A 108 -6.12 3.31 10.38
C LEU A 108 -5.97 1.97 9.65
N PRO A 109 -7.07 1.33 9.25
CA PRO A 109 -7.00 0.18 8.37
C PRO A 109 -6.36 0.62 7.05
N LYS A 110 -5.54 -0.23 6.45
CA LYS A 110 -4.89 0.09 5.17
C LYS A 110 -5.93 0.00 4.05
N TRP A 111 -6.10 1.11 3.34
CA TRP A 111 -6.87 1.15 2.10
C TRP A 111 -5.90 1.28 0.94
N ALA A 112 -6.04 0.45 -0.10
CA ALA A 112 -5.24 0.68 -1.31
C ALA A 112 -5.60 2.05 -1.90
N MET A 113 -4.61 2.76 -2.45
CA MET A 113 -4.80 4.13 -2.93
C MET A 113 -6.00 4.26 -3.85
N GLN A 114 -6.20 3.31 -4.77
CA GLN A 114 -7.33 3.23 -5.69
C GLN A 114 -8.72 3.22 -5.02
N PHE A 115 -8.83 2.65 -3.81
CA PHE A 115 -10.08 2.62 -3.05
C PHE A 115 -10.26 3.89 -2.23
N GLY A 116 -9.19 4.39 -1.63
CA GLY A 116 -9.21 5.63 -0.84
C GLY A 116 -9.49 6.87 -1.70
N SER A 117 -8.97 6.91 -2.92
CA SER A 117 -9.21 7.98 -3.90
C SER A 117 -10.52 7.82 -4.67
N ARG A 118 -11.26 6.72 -4.45
CA ARG A 118 -12.46 6.32 -5.22
C ARG A 118 -12.22 6.14 -6.72
N ILE A 119 -10.97 6.04 -7.17
CA ILE A 119 -10.61 5.80 -8.58
C ILE A 119 -11.22 4.48 -9.07
N ALA A 120 -11.22 3.42 -8.25
CA ALA A 120 -11.84 2.15 -8.62
C ALA A 120 -13.36 2.24 -8.90
N LYS A 121 -14.06 3.24 -8.35
CA LYS A 121 -15.47 3.52 -8.68
C LYS A 121 -15.64 4.33 -9.95
N MET A 122 -14.57 5.01 -10.37
CA MET A 122 -14.48 5.79 -11.59
C MET A 122 -13.86 5.00 -12.74
N GLU A 123 -13.51 3.74 -12.58
CA GLU A 123 -13.15 2.89 -13.71
C GLU A 123 -14.41 2.22 -14.28
N ASN A 124 -14.58 2.25 -15.60
CA ASN A 124 -15.64 1.55 -16.32
C ASN A 124 -15.09 0.19 -16.79
N ASN A 125 -15.90 -0.87 -16.79
CA ASN A 125 -15.40 -2.23 -17.07
C ASN A 125 -14.80 -2.42 -18.47
N ASN A 126 -15.01 -1.45 -19.38
CA ASN A 126 -14.54 -1.48 -20.76
C ASN A 126 -13.31 -0.60 -21.03
N GLU A 127 -12.75 0.08 -20.03
CA GLU A 127 -11.53 0.88 -20.15
C GLU A 127 -10.38 0.18 -19.42
N ASN A 128 -9.22 0.14 -20.07
CA ASN A 128 -8.02 -0.46 -19.49
C ASN A 128 -7.33 0.56 -18.58
N ALA A 129 -6.53 0.07 -17.63
CA ALA A 129 -5.82 0.92 -16.65
C ALA A 129 -4.86 1.97 -17.28
N TYR A 130 -4.51 1.83 -18.56
CA TYR A 130 -3.69 2.81 -19.30
C TYR A 130 -4.52 3.83 -20.10
N ASP A 131 -5.83 3.65 -20.21
CA ASP A 131 -6.71 4.53 -20.97
C ASP A 131 -6.94 5.85 -20.20
N LYS A 132 -6.93 6.97 -20.93
CA LYS A 132 -7.17 8.29 -20.31
C LYS A 132 -8.63 8.38 -19.86
N CYS A 133 -8.86 8.41 -18.55
CA CYS A 133 -10.19 8.60 -18.00
C CYS A 133 -10.69 10.05 -18.22
N GLY A 134 -11.59 10.24 -19.19
CA GLY A 134 -12.19 11.56 -19.48
C GLY A 134 -12.99 12.15 -18.30
N ARG A 135 -13.46 11.32 -17.37
CA ARG A 135 -14.24 11.77 -16.19
C ARG A 135 -13.40 12.52 -15.16
N LEU A 136 -12.12 12.16 -15.01
CA LEU A 136 -11.19 12.90 -14.15
C LEU A 136 -10.89 14.30 -14.71
N GLN A 137 -10.97 14.49 -16.03
CA GLN A 137 -10.83 15.81 -16.65
C GLN A 137 -12.04 16.70 -16.38
N ILE A 138 -13.25 16.15 -16.45
CA ILE A 138 -14.49 16.91 -16.18
C ILE A 138 -14.54 17.38 -14.72
N ILE A 139 -14.18 16.52 -13.77
CA ILE A 139 -14.16 16.90 -12.34
C ILE A 139 -13.10 17.97 -12.06
N SER A 140 -11.96 17.92 -12.77
CA SER A 140 -10.94 18.98 -12.66
C SER A 140 -11.45 20.31 -13.22
N LEU A 141 -12.26 20.29 -14.29
CA LEU A 141 -12.87 21.50 -14.86
C LEU A 141 -14.04 22.03 -14.02
N GLU A 142 -14.88 21.16 -13.44
CA GLU A 142 -15.98 21.55 -12.56
C GLU A 142 -15.47 22.19 -11.27
N ASN A 143 -14.39 21.64 -10.68
CA ASN A 143 -13.76 22.28 -9.52
C ASN A 143 -13.13 23.64 -9.87
N LEU A 144 -12.75 23.88 -11.13
CA LEU A 144 -12.22 25.17 -11.60
C LEU A 144 -13.33 26.19 -11.91
N SER A 145 -14.56 25.74 -12.16
CA SER A 145 -15.69 26.60 -12.53
C SER A 145 -16.60 26.95 -11.34
N VAL A 146 -16.35 26.36 -10.17
CA VAL A 146 -17.02 26.70 -8.90
C VAL A 146 -16.23 27.73 -8.06
N GLU A 147 -15.02 28.12 -8.49
CA GLU A 147 -14.18 29.14 -7.83
C GLU A 147 -14.23 30.55 -8.46
N ASN A 148 -15.21 30.85 -9.34
CA ASN A 148 -15.46 32.21 -9.84
C ASN A 148 -16.80 32.78 -9.35
#